data_AF-A0A0N0DAL4-F1
#
_entry.id   AF-A0A0N0DAL4-F1
#
_cell.length_a   1.000
_cell.length_b   1.000
_cell.length_c   1.000
_cell.angle_alpha   90.00
_cell.angle_beta   90.00
_cell.angle_gamma   90.00
#
_symmetry.space_group_name_H-M   'P 1'
#
loop_
_entity.id
_entity.type
_entity.pdbx_description
1 polymer ?
#
loop_
_entity_poly.entity_id
_entity_poly.type
_entity_poly.pdbx_seq_one_letter_code
_entity_poly.pdbx_strand_id
1 'polypeptide(L)'
;MIQITGKVFIIIDALDECTAREELLQWLKHLASRKAQLIVTGRPGVEFQSAIPRSFGKRNCVQLDKNVINGDIRSYVEATLEQKPDFVEKRLSPSLLEEIRDKIGDGADGMFRWAACQLETLARCLSPAAIEIALVSLPRDLTETYHRMVQNIQSEYKSSAIRLLQFLVHTKRPLTLPEAVEVIATEINQEPRGFDIKRRLFQAADILRYCPSLVIIAKVTNYSETVEELHLAHFSVKEYLLEQAQFDLESASIILTRTCLTYLGDIKNNCSTIRSDFPMARYAAEYWTEYAVSAKTSEDIVRITAASLPGNPEVVQLLLEKGADVNGQGGQYGNALQAASLRGNLEVVQLLLDEGADVNAQGGYHGNALYAASHRGNLEVVQLLLDEGADIKAQGGYYGNALQAASHGGNPEIIELLNLNDAKMIPRKRSSSTNLSQRIKLPRL
;
A
#
# COMPACT_ATOMS: atom_id res chain seq x y z
N MET A 1 14.34 13.53 36.75
CA MET A 1 15.18 12.34 36.52
C MET A 1 14.61 11.22 37.38
N ILE A 2 13.71 10.41 36.84
CA ILE A 2 13.07 9.31 37.60
C ILE A 2 14.10 8.17 37.68
N GLN A 3 14.67 7.94 38.86
CA GLN A 3 15.45 6.74 39.13
C GLN A 3 14.50 5.54 39.15
N ILE A 4 14.47 4.77 38.07
CA ILE A 4 13.81 3.46 38.07
C ILE A 4 14.70 2.52 38.88
N THR A 5 14.37 2.33 40.16
CA THR A 5 15.08 1.46 41.11
C THR A 5 14.65 -0.01 41.03
N GLY A 6 14.22 -0.48 39.85
CA GLY A 6 13.75 -1.84 39.61
C GLY A 6 14.63 -2.61 38.61
N LYS A 7 14.71 -3.94 38.76
CA LYS A 7 15.20 -4.82 37.69
C LYS A 7 14.20 -4.75 36.54
N VAL A 8 14.66 -4.34 35.37
CA VAL A 8 13.83 -4.28 34.16
C VAL A 8 13.98 -5.59 33.41
N PHE A 9 12.86 -6.23 33.08
CA PHE A 9 12.81 -7.39 32.18
C PHE A 9 12.29 -6.94 30.83
N ILE A 10 12.96 -7.35 29.76
CA ILE A 10 12.51 -7.14 28.38
C ILE A 10 12.31 -8.52 27.78
N ILE A 11 11.09 -8.78 27.31
CA ILE A 11 10.74 -10.00 26.60
C ILE A 11 10.64 -9.63 25.12
N ILE A 12 11.38 -10.35 24.29
CA ILE A 12 11.36 -10.20 22.84
C ILE A 12 10.88 -11.52 22.28
N ASP A 13 9.67 -11.50 21.76
CA ASP A 13 9.06 -12.66 21.16
C ASP A 13 9.39 -12.73 19.66
N ALA A 14 9.55 -13.94 19.14
CA ALA A 14 9.69 -14.24 17.72
C ALA A 14 10.79 -13.42 17.00
N LEU A 15 12.01 -13.46 17.54
CA LEU A 15 13.17 -12.71 17.01
C LEU A 15 13.41 -12.92 15.51
N ASP A 16 13.10 -14.11 15.00
CA ASP A 16 13.27 -14.49 13.60
C ASP A 16 12.30 -13.80 12.63
N GLU A 17 11.22 -13.21 13.14
CA GLU A 17 10.26 -12.43 12.35
C GLU A 17 10.73 -10.99 12.09
N CYS A 18 11.78 -10.55 12.79
CA CYS A 18 12.37 -9.23 12.57
C CYS A 18 13.02 -9.13 11.19
N THR A 19 12.73 -8.05 10.45
CA THR A 19 13.37 -7.73 9.17
C THR A 19 14.70 -6.99 9.34
N ALA A 20 14.90 -6.30 10.48
CA ALA A 20 16.10 -5.53 10.85
C ALA A 20 17.00 -6.34 11.81
N ARG A 21 17.37 -7.56 11.40
CA ARG A 21 18.00 -8.56 12.28
C ARG A 21 19.37 -8.12 12.79
N GLU A 22 20.16 -7.48 11.94
CA GLU A 22 21.50 -7.02 12.31
C GLU A 22 21.45 -5.89 13.34
N GLU A 23 20.61 -4.87 13.13
CA GLU A 23 20.44 -3.79 14.09
C GLU A 23 19.88 -4.32 15.42
N LEU A 24 18.92 -5.24 15.36
CA LEU A 24 18.34 -5.86 16.55
C LEU A 24 19.39 -6.64 17.36
N LEU A 25 20.26 -7.41 16.70
CA LEU A 25 21.36 -8.12 17.36
C LEU A 25 22.38 -7.17 17.99
N GLN A 26 22.68 -6.04 17.34
CA GLN A 26 23.56 -5.02 17.92
C GLN A 26 22.93 -4.36 19.14
N TRP A 27 21.64 -4.02 19.06
CA TRP A 27 20.87 -3.42 20.15
C TRP A 27 20.77 -4.36 21.36
N LEU A 28 20.49 -5.64 21.11
CA LEU A 28 20.45 -6.72 22.10
C LEU A 28 21.77 -6.83 22.89
N LYS A 29 22.91 -6.80 22.20
CA LYS A 29 24.24 -6.81 22.83
C LYS A 29 24.45 -5.61 23.75
N HIS A 30 24.04 -4.42 23.30
CA HIS A 30 24.17 -3.20 24.09
C HIS A 30 23.31 -3.24 25.36
N LEU A 31 22.09 -3.75 25.29
CA LEU A 31 21.20 -3.86 26.44
C LEU A 31 21.65 -4.88 27.47
N ALA A 32 22.20 -6.01 27.02
CA ALA A 32 22.76 -7.04 27.89
C ALA A 32 23.89 -6.51 28.78
N SER A 33 24.58 -5.44 28.34
CA SER A 33 25.63 -4.76 29.12
C SER A 33 25.09 -3.82 30.22
N ARG A 34 23.77 -3.60 30.27
CA ARG A 34 23.08 -2.73 31.25
C ARG A 34 22.39 -3.55 32.35
N LYS A 35 21.72 -2.89 33.30
CA LYS A 35 20.94 -3.54 34.39
C LYS A 35 19.63 -4.22 33.93
N ALA A 36 19.42 -4.45 32.63
CA ALA A 36 18.22 -5.07 32.09
C ALA A 36 18.43 -6.59 31.93
N GLN A 37 17.38 -7.37 32.18
CA GLN A 37 17.34 -8.82 31.93
C GLN A 37 16.52 -9.10 30.67
N LEU A 38 17.00 -10.01 29.83
CA LEU A 38 16.40 -10.29 28.52
C LEU A 38 15.89 -11.73 28.48
N ILE A 39 14.68 -11.91 27.99
CA ILE A 39 14.16 -13.21 27.53
C ILE A 39 13.86 -13.05 26.05
N VAL A 40 14.46 -13.91 25.22
CA VAL A 40 14.32 -13.82 23.77
C VAL A 40 13.88 -15.19 23.26
N THR A 41 12.82 -15.22 22.47
CA THR A 41 12.34 -16.43 21.78
C THR A 41 12.57 -16.27 20.28
N GLY A 42 12.63 -17.37 19.56
CA GLY A 42 12.71 -17.37 18.10
C GLY A 42 13.14 -18.72 17.56
N ARG A 43 12.85 -18.95 16.28
CA ARG A 43 13.31 -20.15 15.56
C ARG A 43 14.82 -20.10 15.35
N PRO A 44 15.50 -21.26 15.35
CA PRO A 44 16.96 -21.31 15.25
C PRO A 44 17.41 -21.05 13.81
N GLY A 45 17.37 -19.81 13.35
CA GLY A 45 17.96 -19.37 12.08
C GLY A 45 19.49 -19.42 12.14
N VAL A 46 20.16 -19.61 11.00
CA VAL A 46 21.64 -19.75 10.90
C VAL A 46 22.37 -18.59 11.59
N GLU A 47 21.86 -17.37 11.42
CA GLU A 47 22.37 -16.15 12.04
C GLU A 47 22.29 -16.21 13.57
N PHE A 48 21.12 -16.57 14.12
CA PHE A 48 20.87 -16.61 15.56
C PHE A 48 21.56 -17.78 16.25
N GLN A 49 21.63 -18.95 15.60
CA GLN A 49 22.28 -20.14 16.15
C GLN A 49 23.74 -19.90 16.53
N SER A 50 24.44 -19.04 15.79
CA SER A 50 25.82 -18.67 16.10
C SER A 50 25.92 -17.40 16.95
N ALA A 51 25.14 -16.36 16.63
CA ALA A 51 25.27 -15.06 17.25
C ALA A 51 24.77 -15.03 18.69
N ILE A 52 23.64 -15.69 18.99
CA ILE A 52 23.01 -15.66 20.31
C ILE A 52 23.86 -16.40 21.35
N PRO A 53 24.27 -17.67 21.15
CA PRO A 53 25.11 -18.36 22.14
C PRO A 53 26.48 -17.70 22.35
N ARG A 54 27.05 -17.08 21.31
CA ARG A 54 28.31 -16.31 21.42
C ARG A 54 28.14 -15.05 22.27
N SER A 55 27.02 -14.35 22.13
CA SER A 55 26.79 -13.06 22.80
C SER A 55 26.23 -13.21 24.22
N PHE A 56 25.43 -14.24 24.46
CA PHE A 56 24.69 -14.46 25.72
C PHE A 56 25.18 -15.65 26.53
N GLY A 57 26.09 -16.46 25.96
CA GLY A 57 26.62 -17.67 26.57
C GLY A 57 25.69 -18.87 26.37
N LYS A 58 26.23 -19.98 25.86
CA LYS A 58 25.47 -21.21 25.53
C LYS A 58 24.62 -21.76 26.69
N ARG A 59 25.08 -21.59 27.94
CA ARG A 59 24.34 -22.04 29.14
C ARG A 59 23.02 -21.30 29.38
N ASN A 60 22.86 -20.12 28.77
CA ASN A 60 21.66 -19.28 28.88
C ASN A 60 20.71 -19.49 27.68
N CYS A 61 21.04 -20.42 26.78
CA CYS A 61 20.21 -20.75 25.63
C CYS A 61 19.52 -22.09 25.90
N VAL A 62 18.19 -22.10 25.83
CA VAL A 62 17.39 -23.31 25.97
C VAL A 62 16.83 -23.65 24.59
N GLN A 63 17.22 -24.81 24.06
CA GLN A 63 16.61 -25.36 22.86
C GLN A 63 15.38 -26.16 23.29
N LEU A 64 14.23 -25.86 22.69
CA LEU A 64 13.01 -26.60 22.96
C LEU A 64 13.06 -27.93 22.22
N ASP A 65 12.89 -29.03 22.97
CA ASP A 65 12.87 -30.39 22.43
C ASP A 65 11.55 -30.66 21.72
N LYS A 66 11.61 -31.25 20.52
CA LYS A 66 10.43 -31.49 19.69
C LYS A 66 9.45 -32.46 20.32
N ASN A 67 9.94 -33.48 21.04
CA ASN A 67 9.05 -34.47 21.68
C ASN A 67 8.30 -33.86 22.86
N VAL A 68 8.97 -32.99 23.63
CA VAL A 68 8.31 -32.22 24.70
C VAL A 68 7.23 -31.31 24.12
N ILE A 69 7.52 -30.60 23.02
CA ILE A 69 6.55 -29.76 22.32
C ILE A 69 5.32 -30.59 21.87
N ASN A 70 5.51 -31.79 21.33
CA ASN A 70 4.39 -32.66 20.95
C ASN A 70 3.51 -33.02 22.14
N GLY A 71 4.10 -33.27 23.31
CA GLY A 71 3.35 -33.46 24.55
C GLY A 71 2.51 -32.23 24.91
N ASP A 72 3.09 -31.03 24.83
CA ASP A 72 2.36 -29.78 25.08
C ASP A 72 1.24 -29.54 24.06
N ILE A 73 1.44 -29.90 22.79
CA ILE A 73 0.40 -29.81 21.76
C ILE A 73 -0.75 -30.77 22.07
N ARG A 74 -0.46 -32.00 22.49
CA ARG A 74 -1.51 -32.93 22.91
C ARG A 74 -2.32 -32.38 24.09
N SER A 75 -1.65 -31.83 25.11
CA SER A 75 -2.34 -31.17 26.24
C SER A 75 -3.15 -29.96 25.79
N TYR A 76 -2.66 -29.18 24.82
CA TYR A 76 -3.42 -28.07 24.22
C TYR A 76 -4.68 -28.56 23.49
N VAL A 77 -4.59 -29.65 22.73
CA VAL A 77 -5.75 -30.26 22.05
C VAL A 77 -6.76 -30.76 23.08
N GLU A 78 -6.31 -31.48 24.10
CA GLU A 78 -7.16 -31.97 25.19
C GLU A 78 -7.90 -30.83 25.90
N ALA A 79 -7.15 -29.80 26.34
CA ALA A 79 -7.73 -28.62 26.97
C ALA A 79 -8.72 -27.90 26.06
N THR A 80 -8.43 -27.81 24.75
CA THR A 80 -9.33 -27.17 23.79
C THR A 80 -10.65 -27.92 23.67
N LEU A 81 -10.61 -29.25 23.57
CA LEU A 81 -11.80 -30.10 23.48
C LEU A 81 -12.66 -30.04 24.74
N GLU A 82 -12.01 -29.89 25.91
CA GLU A 82 -12.69 -29.88 27.21
C GLU A 82 -13.25 -28.50 27.60
N GLN A 83 -12.64 -27.42 27.11
CA GLN A 83 -12.92 -26.07 27.61
C GLN A 83 -13.60 -25.16 26.57
N LYS A 84 -13.38 -25.34 25.26
CA LYS A 84 -14.02 -24.46 24.27
C LYS A 84 -15.50 -24.83 24.10
N PRO A 85 -16.42 -23.84 24.20
CA PRO A 85 -17.85 -24.05 23.96
C PRO A 85 -18.14 -24.76 22.63
N ASP A 86 -17.40 -24.41 21.58
CA ASP A 86 -17.51 -25.01 20.24
C ASP A 86 -17.41 -26.54 20.24
N PHE A 87 -16.75 -27.16 21.22
CA PHE A 87 -16.64 -28.61 21.36
C PHE A 87 -17.48 -29.16 22.50
N VAL A 88 -17.51 -28.47 23.64
CA VAL A 88 -18.29 -28.87 24.83
C VAL A 88 -19.77 -28.99 24.48
N GLU A 89 -20.31 -28.04 23.73
CA GLU A 89 -21.73 -28.02 23.33
C GLU A 89 -22.08 -29.14 22.34
N LYS A 90 -21.12 -29.61 21.53
CA LYS A 90 -21.34 -30.69 20.56
C LYS A 90 -21.54 -32.06 21.22
N ARG A 91 -21.14 -32.24 22.50
CA ARG A 91 -21.24 -33.50 23.25
C ARG A 91 -20.70 -34.71 22.45
N LEU A 92 -19.48 -34.59 21.95
CA LEU A 92 -18.84 -35.62 21.14
C LEU A 92 -18.70 -36.94 21.92
N SER A 93 -18.76 -38.07 21.21
CA SER A 93 -18.58 -39.38 21.84
C SER A 93 -17.13 -39.53 22.34
N PRO A 94 -16.90 -40.35 23.39
CA PRO A 94 -15.53 -40.63 23.86
C PRO A 94 -14.62 -41.17 22.74
N SER A 95 -15.15 -41.99 21.84
CA SER A 95 -14.39 -42.52 20.70
C SER A 95 -13.92 -41.43 19.74
N LEU A 96 -14.78 -40.45 19.45
CA LEU A 96 -14.42 -39.36 18.54
C LEU A 96 -13.45 -38.38 19.20
N LEU A 97 -13.58 -38.13 20.50
CA LEU A 97 -12.62 -37.34 21.26
C LEU A 97 -11.22 -37.96 21.22
N GLU A 98 -11.11 -39.27 21.43
CA GLU A 98 -9.83 -39.98 21.30
C GLU A 98 -9.28 -39.91 19.88
N GLU A 99 -10.12 -40.09 18.85
CA GLU A 99 -9.68 -39.97 17.45
C GLU A 99 -9.12 -38.57 17.14
N ILE A 100 -9.75 -37.51 17.66
CA ILE A 100 -9.24 -36.14 17.52
C ILE A 100 -7.89 -35.98 18.23
N ARG A 101 -7.78 -36.47 19.47
CA ARG A 101 -6.54 -36.40 20.27
C ARG A 101 -5.39 -37.11 19.57
N ASP A 102 -5.63 -38.30 19.05
CA ASP A 102 -4.59 -39.09 18.37
C ASP A 102 -4.21 -38.48 17.03
N LYS A 103 -5.20 -38.10 16.19
CA LYS A 103 -4.88 -37.57 14.85
C LYS A 103 -4.32 -36.14 14.88
N ILE A 104 -4.82 -35.27 15.75
CA ILE A 104 -4.39 -33.87 15.81
C ILE A 104 -3.29 -33.68 16.86
N GLY A 105 -3.45 -34.22 18.07
CA GLY A 105 -2.47 -34.08 19.14
C GLY A 105 -1.13 -34.73 18.79
N ASP A 106 -1.16 -35.98 18.31
CA ASP A 106 0.07 -36.70 17.98
C ASP A 106 0.56 -36.42 16.54
N GLY A 107 -0.34 -35.99 15.65
CA GLY A 107 -0.05 -35.70 14.25
C GLY A 107 0.54 -34.32 13.97
N ALA A 108 0.62 -33.43 14.96
CA ALA A 108 1.01 -32.04 14.75
C ALA A 108 2.50 -31.81 14.46
N ASP A 109 3.36 -32.80 14.76
CA ASP A 109 4.80 -32.77 14.46
C ASP A 109 5.53 -31.49 14.89
N GLY A 110 5.22 -30.99 16.10
CA GLY A 110 5.81 -29.78 16.69
C GLY A 110 5.14 -28.47 16.24
N MET A 111 4.06 -28.53 15.47
CA MET A 111 3.39 -27.35 14.91
C MET A 111 2.06 -27.05 15.61
N PHE A 112 2.09 -26.24 16.68
CA PHE A 112 0.88 -25.73 17.35
C PHE A 112 -0.12 -25.10 16.38
N ARG A 113 0.37 -24.31 15.41
CA ARG A 113 -0.49 -23.64 14.43
C ARG A 113 -1.25 -24.62 13.55
N TRP A 114 -0.64 -25.74 13.18
CA TRP A 114 -1.33 -26.78 12.42
C TRP A 114 -2.47 -27.37 13.24
N ALA A 115 -2.21 -27.76 14.49
CA ALA A 115 -3.22 -28.30 15.39
C ALA A 115 -4.38 -27.31 15.62
N ALA A 116 -4.05 -26.04 15.88
CA ALA A 116 -5.04 -24.98 16.04
C ALA A 116 -5.93 -24.82 14.80
N CYS A 117 -5.35 -24.81 13.59
CA CYS A 117 -6.11 -24.73 12.34
C CYS A 117 -7.03 -25.93 12.12
N GLN A 118 -6.59 -27.15 12.47
CA GLN A 118 -7.44 -28.33 12.37
C GLN A 118 -8.59 -28.27 13.38
N LEU A 119 -8.33 -27.87 14.63
CA LEU A 119 -9.37 -27.68 15.65
C LEU A 119 -10.39 -26.61 15.24
N GLU A 120 -9.95 -25.48 14.67
CA GLU A 120 -10.87 -24.48 14.12
C GLU A 120 -11.73 -25.03 12.98
N THR A 121 -11.21 -25.96 12.17
CA THR A 121 -11.97 -26.64 11.12
C THR A 121 -13.03 -27.56 11.74
N LEU A 122 -12.66 -28.38 12.72
CA LEU A 122 -13.57 -29.29 13.41
C LEU A 122 -14.66 -28.55 14.20
N ALA A 123 -14.33 -27.41 14.81
CA ALA A 123 -15.28 -26.57 15.53
C ALA A 123 -16.47 -26.13 14.64
N ARG A 124 -16.22 -25.91 13.34
CA ARG A 124 -17.23 -25.49 12.35
C ARG A 124 -18.08 -26.66 11.82
N CYS A 125 -17.69 -27.91 12.07
CA CYS A 125 -18.48 -29.07 11.64
C CYS A 125 -19.84 -29.12 12.37
N LEU A 126 -20.90 -29.39 11.61
CA LEU A 126 -22.28 -29.40 12.11
C LEU A 126 -22.76 -30.80 12.56
N SER A 127 -21.98 -31.85 12.28
CA SER A 127 -22.33 -33.23 12.64
C SER A 127 -21.07 -34.06 12.96
N PRO A 128 -21.21 -35.15 13.74
CA PRO A 128 -20.12 -36.11 13.95
C PRO A 128 -19.54 -36.66 12.64
N ALA A 129 -20.40 -36.99 11.66
CA ALA A 129 -19.97 -37.46 10.35
C ALA A 129 -19.09 -36.43 9.60
N ALA A 130 -19.40 -35.13 9.74
CA ALA A 130 -18.56 -34.08 9.15
C ALA A 130 -17.17 -33.98 9.82
N ILE A 131 -17.09 -34.24 11.14
CA ILE A 131 -15.83 -34.33 11.88
C ILE A 131 -15.03 -35.54 11.39
N GLU A 132 -15.66 -36.72 11.29
CA GLU A 132 -15.01 -37.94 10.81
C GLU A 132 -14.43 -37.75 9.40
N ILE A 133 -15.20 -37.14 8.48
CA ILE A 133 -14.72 -36.81 7.13
C ILE A 133 -13.51 -35.85 7.18
N ALA A 134 -13.57 -34.82 8.02
CA ALA A 134 -12.47 -33.88 8.19
C ALA A 134 -11.20 -34.55 8.75
N LEU A 135 -11.36 -35.46 9.72
CA LEU A 135 -10.28 -36.25 10.32
C LEU A 135 -9.66 -37.26 9.34
N VAL A 136 -10.40 -37.75 8.35
CA VAL A 136 -9.85 -38.58 7.27
C VAL A 136 -9.06 -37.76 6.26
N SER A 137 -9.46 -36.51 6.04
CA SER A 137 -8.87 -35.61 5.06
C SER A 137 -7.98 -34.52 5.70
N LEU A 138 -7.23 -34.85 6.74
CA LEU A 138 -6.32 -33.87 7.36
C LEU A 138 -5.19 -33.49 6.37
N PRO A 139 -4.77 -32.20 6.34
CA PRO A 139 -3.61 -31.78 5.58
C PRO A 139 -2.32 -32.33 6.20
N ARG A 140 -1.34 -32.70 5.37
CA ARG A 140 -0.08 -33.32 5.83
C ARG A 140 0.75 -32.41 6.72
N ASP A 141 0.73 -31.12 6.43
CA ASP A 141 1.53 -30.11 7.11
C ASP A 141 0.85 -28.74 7.05
N LEU A 142 1.54 -27.74 7.60
CA LEU A 142 1.05 -26.37 7.66
C LEU A 142 0.96 -25.70 6.28
N THR A 143 1.87 -26.04 5.36
CA THR A 143 1.87 -25.54 3.98
C THR A 143 0.64 -26.01 3.21
N GLU A 144 0.33 -27.31 3.30
CA GLU A 144 -0.89 -27.87 2.71
C GLU A 144 -2.15 -27.29 3.37
N THR A 145 -2.11 -27.06 4.70
CA THR A 145 -3.21 -26.40 5.42
C THR A 145 -3.52 -25.03 4.82
N TYR A 146 -2.52 -24.17 4.65
CA TYR A 146 -2.72 -22.85 4.07
C TYR A 146 -3.10 -22.89 2.59
N HIS A 147 -2.54 -23.84 1.83
CA HIS A 147 -2.93 -24.05 0.44
C HIS A 147 -4.41 -24.35 0.30
N ARG A 148 -4.93 -25.28 1.11
CA ARG A 148 -6.36 -25.61 1.13
C ARG A 148 -7.21 -24.42 1.57
N MET A 149 -6.76 -23.65 2.58
CA MET A 149 -7.47 -22.44 3.01
C MET A 149 -7.61 -21.41 1.88
N VAL A 150 -6.51 -21.09 1.18
CA VAL A 150 -6.52 -20.14 0.06
C VAL A 150 -7.34 -20.67 -1.13
N GLN A 151 -7.26 -21.96 -1.44
CA GLN A 151 -8.06 -22.57 -2.52
C GLN A 151 -9.56 -22.55 -2.24
N ASN A 152 -9.94 -22.78 -0.98
CA ASN A 152 -11.34 -22.86 -0.53
C ASN A 152 -12.00 -21.50 -0.29
N ILE A 153 -11.28 -20.38 -0.49
CA ILE A 153 -11.91 -19.05 -0.52
C ILE A 153 -12.97 -19.05 -1.61
N GLN A 154 -14.20 -18.68 -1.25
CA GLN A 154 -15.33 -18.65 -2.17
C GLN A 154 -15.01 -17.78 -3.39
N SER A 155 -15.41 -18.24 -4.58
CA SER A 155 -15.06 -17.61 -5.85
C SER A 155 -15.46 -16.13 -5.92
N GLU A 156 -16.61 -15.78 -5.34
CA GLU A 156 -17.12 -14.40 -5.24
C GLU A 156 -16.23 -13.47 -4.39
N TYR A 157 -15.50 -14.00 -3.42
CA TYR A 157 -14.61 -13.23 -2.54
C TYR A 157 -13.14 -13.35 -2.94
N LYS A 158 -12.79 -14.28 -3.83
CA LYS A 158 -11.41 -14.70 -4.07
C LYS A 158 -10.52 -13.55 -4.53
N SER A 159 -10.97 -12.70 -5.45
CA SER A 159 -10.20 -11.54 -5.91
C SER A 159 -9.89 -10.55 -4.77
N SER A 160 -10.91 -10.17 -4.01
CA SER A 160 -10.79 -9.22 -2.90
C SER A 160 -10.01 -9.79 -1.72
N ALA A 161 -10.17 -11.09 -1.43
CA ALA A 161 -9.43 -11.79 -0.39
C ALA A 161 -7.93 -11.88 -0.72
N ILE A 162 -7.57 -12.25 -1.96
CA ILE A 162 -6.16 -12.27 -2.39
C ILE A 162 -5.56 -10.86 -2.32
N ARG A 163 -6.29 -9.83 -2.79
CA ARG A 163 -5.87 -8.43 -2.67
C ARG A 163 -5.64 -8.03 -1.21
N LEU A 164 -6.56 -8.37 -0.31
CA LEU A 164 -6.40 -8.11 1.13
C LEU A 164 -5.17 -8.80 1.72
N LEU A 165 -4.93 -10.07 1.38
CA LEU A 165 -3.75 -10.80 1.83
C LEU A 165 -2.46 -10.17 1.27
N GLN A 166 -2.45 -9.69 0.03
CA GLN A 166 -1.29 -8.98 -0.54
C GLN A 166 -0.98 -7.71 0.24
N PHE A 167 -2.03 -6.97 0.66
CA PHE A 167 -1.87 -5.85 1.58
C PHE A 167 -1.23 -6.33 2.89
N LEU A 168 -1.82 -7.30 3.59
CA LEU A 168 -1.32 -7.74 4.90
C LEU A 168 0.11 -8.31 4.88
N VAL A 169 0.58 -8.82 3.73
CA VAL A 169 1.98 -9.25 3.56
C VAL A 169 2.93 -8.05 3.46
N HIS A 170 2.54 -6.97 2.76
CA HIS A 170 3.43 -5.88 2.35
C HIS A 170 3.08 -4.49 2.92
N THR A 171 2.07 -4.38 3.78
CA THR A 171 1.73 -3.11 4.41
C THR A 171 2.88 -2.58 5.27
N LYS A 172 3.11 -1.26 5.22
CA LYS A 172 4.20 -0.61 5.96
C LYS A 172 3.92 -0.51 7.46
N ARG A 173 2.63 -0.49 7.79
CA ARG A 173 2.09 -0.68 9.13
C ARG A 173 0.86 -1.58 9.05
N PRO A 174 0.42 -2.18 10.17
CA PRO A 174 -0.87 -2.87 10.18
C PRO A 174 -2.00 -1.97 9.67
N LEU A 175 -2.92 -2.57 8.91
CA LEU A 175 -4.15 -1.90 8.52
C LEU A 175 -5.09 -1.88 9.72
N THR A 176 -5.70 -0.73 9.98
CA THR A 176 -6.88 -0.69 10.85
C THR A 176 -8.01 -1.50 10.21
N LEU A 177 -8.91 -2.03 11.02
CA LEU A 177 -10.04 -2.80 10.53
C LEU A 177 -10.90 -2.01 9.52
N PRO A 178 -11.22 -0.71 9.73
CA PRO A 178 -11.90 0.10 8.72
C PRO A 178 -11.09 0.26 7.42
N GLU A 179 -9.76 0.44 7.48
CA GLU A 179 -8.93 0.52 6.27
C GLU A 179 -8.96 -0.80 5.47
N ALA A 180 -8.93 -1.94 6.15
CA ALA A 180 -9.04 -3.25 5.51
C ALA A 180 -10.39 -3.47 4.80
N VAL A 181 -11.48 -2.91 5.34
CA VAL A 181 -12.80 -2.94 4.69
C VAL A 181 -12.78 -2.16 3.37
N GLU A 182 -12.07 -1.03 3.30
CA GLU A 182 -11.94 -0.24 2.09
C GLU A 182 -11.15 -0.96 0.98
N VAL A 183 -10.15 -1.77 1.36
CA VAL A 183 -9.42 -2.66 0.42
C VAL A 183 -10.38 -3.66 -0.25
N ILE A 184 -11.31 -4.22 0.51
CA ILE A 184 -12.35 -5.13 -0.01
C ILE A 184 -13.34 -4.37 -0.90
N ALA A 185 -13.76 -3.17 -0.48
CA ALA A 185 -14.72 -2.34 -1.21
C ALA A 185 -14.17 -1.72 -2.52
N THR A 186 -12.85 -1.79 -2.75
CA THR A 186 -12.19 -1.25 -3.94
C THR A 186 -11.93 -2.34 -4.99
N GLU A 187 -12.63 -2.33 -6.13
CA GLU A 187 -12.45 -3.31 -7.21
C GLU A 187 -11.50 -2.79 -8.30
N ILE A 188 -10.51 -3.62 -8.67
CA ILE A 188 -9.47 -3.25 -9.65
C ILE A 188 -9.31 -4.29 -10.78
N ASN A 189 -9.90 -5.47 -10.63
CA ASN A 189 -9.74 -6.59 -11.54
C ASN A 189 -10.88 -6.64 -12.57
N GLN A 190 -12.13 -6.46 -12.12
CA GLN A 190 -13.34 -6.62 -12.95
C GLN A 190 -14.11 -5.31 -13.10
N GLU A 191 -14.73 -5.10 -14.27
CA GLU A 191 -15.60 -3.94 -14.51
C GLU A 191 -17.00 -4.16 -13.88
N PRO A 192 -17.63 -3.13 -13.27
CA PRO A 192 -17.10 -1.77 -13.11
C PRO A 192 -16.03 -1.72 -12.01
N ARG A 193 -14.84 -1.23 -12.40
CA ARG A 193 -13.74 -0.95 -11.48
C ARG A 193 -14.06 0.30 -10.67
N GLY A 194 -13.54 0.34 -9.45
CA GLY A 194 -13.65 1.50 -8.60
C GLY A 194 -13.86 1.16 -7.13
N PHE A 195 -13.73 2.19 -6.30
CA PHE A 195 -14.22 2.19 -4.95
C PHE A 195 -15.73 2.49 -4.91
N ASP A 196 -16.49 1.66 -4.20
CA ASP A 196 -17.92 1.88 -3.99
C ASP A 196 -18.27 1.71 -2.50
N ILE A 197 -18.78 2.77 -1.89
CA ILE A 197 -19.23 2.78 -0.49
C ILE A 197 -20.28 1.70 -0.21
N LYS A 198 -21.08 1.29 -1.21
CA LYS A 198 -22.09 0.23 -1.07
C LYS A 198 -21.49 -1.17 -0.98
N ARG A 199 -20.19 -1.33 -1.28
CA ARG A 199 -19.45 -2.58 -1.13
C ARG A 199 -18.77 -2.73 0.24
N ARG A 200 -18.88 -1.72 1.12
CA ARG A 200 -18.45 -1.86 2.52
C ARG A 200 -19.25 -2.96 3.20
N LEU A 201 -18.58 -3.69 4.09
CA LEU A 201 -19.22 -4.73 4.89
C LEU A 201 -20.23 -4.10 5.86
N PHE A 202 -21.36 -4.76 6.08
CA PHE A 202 -22.32 -4.35 7.11
C PHE A 202 -21.72 -4.38 8.51
N GLN A 203 -20.86 -5.37 8.77
CA GLN A 203 -20.08 -5.50 10.00
C GLN A 203 -18.61 -5.69 9.61
N ALA A 204 -17.72 -4.82 10.11
CA ALA A 204 -16.32 -4.87 9.73
C ALA A 204 -15.66 -6.23 10.09
N ALA A 205 -16.12 -6.86 11.18
CA ALA A 205 -15.65 -8.19 11.60
C ALA A 205 -15.94 -9.32 10.59
N ASP A 206 -16.90 -9.13 9.67
CA ASP A 206 -17.17 -10.11 8.61
C ASP A 206 -16.03 -10.23 7.59
N ILE A 207 -15.00 -9.37 7.66
CA ILE A 207 -13.78 -9.51 6.88
C ILE A 207 -13.07 -10.85 7.15
N LEU A 208 -13.25 -11.42 8.35
CA LEU A 208 -12.73 -12.75 8.70
C LEU A 208 -13.32 -13.85 7.81
N ARG A 209 -14.49 -13.64 7.20
CA ARG A 209 -15.12 -14.59 6.27
C ARG A 209 -14.41 -14.65 4.91
N TYR A 210 -13.69 -13.58 4.52
CA TYR A 210 -12.93 -13.54 3.27
C TYR A 210 -11.66 -14.41 3.37
N CYS A 211 -11.03 -14.42 4.55
CA CYS A 211 -9.76 -15.13 4.78
C CYS A 211 -9.82 -15.98 6.06
N PRO A 212 -10.70 -17.01 6.15
CA PRO A 212 -10.92 -17.74 7.39
C PRO A 212 -9.63 -18.39 7.91
N SER A 213 -9.29 -18.13 9.17
CA SER A 213 -8.10 -18.70 9.84
C SER A 213 -6.75 -18.25 9.27
N LEU A 214 -6.74 -17.36 8.27
CA LEU A 214 -5.53 -16.74 7.71
C LEU A 214 -5.29 -15.34 8.30
N VAL A 215 -6.33 -14.70 8.82
CA VAL A 215 -6.29 -13.37 9.42
C VAL A 215 -6.99 -13.34 10.78
N ILE A 216 -6.62 -12.37 11.62
CA ILE A 216 -7.25 -12.09 12.92
C ILE A 216 -7.47 -10.59 13.09
N ILE A 217 -8.42 -10.24 13.96
CA ILE A 217 -8.61 -8.86 14.41
C ILE A 217 -7.90 -8.73 15.77
N ALA A 218 -6.88 -7.88 15.82
CA ALA A 218 -6.12 -7.58 17.02
C ALA A 218 -6.59 -6.24 17.61
N LYS A 219 -6.75 -6.20 18.94
CA LYS A 219 -7.03 -4.95 19.68
C LYS A 219 -5.71 -4.38 20.18
N VAL A 220 -5.25 -3.30 19.57
CA VAL A 220 -3.99 -2.63 19.90
C VAL A 220 -4.30 -1.36 20.68
N THR A 221 -3.77 -1.26 21.91
CA THR A 221 -3.97 -0.07 22.75
C THR A 221 -2.70 0.76 22.75
N ASN A 222 -2.79 1.96 22.18
CA ASN A 222 -1.75 2.99 22.27
C ASN A 222 -2.05 3.91 23.47
N TYR A 223 -1.14 4.86 23.75
CA TYR A 223 -1.21 5.74 24.92
C TYR A 223 -2.54 6.51 25.10
N SER A 224 -3.35 6.65 24.05
CA SER A 224 -4.62 7.39 24.07
C SER A 224 -5.85 6.60 23.60
N GLU A 225 -5.69 5.54 22.80
CA GLU A 225 -6.80 4.90 22.08
C GLU A 225 -6.56 3.40 21.84
N THR A 226 -7.63 2.61 21.89
CA THR A 226 -7.64 1.21 21.44
C THR A 226 -8.17 1.17 20.01
N VAL A 227 -7.36 0.64 19.09
CA VAL A 227 -7.68 0.50 17.67
C VAL A 227 -7.76 -0.99 17.33
N GLU A 228 -8.75 -1.35 16.52
CA GLU A 228 -8.82 -2.68 15.93
C GLU A 228 -8.01 -2.70 14.64
N GLU A 229 -7.06 -3.63 14.55
CA GLU A 229 -6.19 -3.83 13.41
C GLU A 229 -6.40 -5.22 12.82
N LEU A 230 -6.29 -5.35 11.50
CA LEU A 230 -6.33 -6.64 10.82
C LEU A 230 -4.90 -7.14 10.60
N HIS A 231 -4.60 -8.31 11.15
CA HIS A 231 -3.29 -8.94 11.09
C HIS A 231 -3.39 -10.29 10.40
N LEU A 232 -2.28 -10.78 9.83
CA LEU A 232 -2.17 -12.21 9.51
C LEU A 232 -2.28 -13.01 10.81
N ALA A 233 -2.96 -14.14 10.78
CA ALA A 233 -3.23 -14.93 11.98
C ALA A 233 -1.97 -15.48 12.64
N HIS A 234 -0.90 -15.63 11.86
CA HIS A 234 0.42 -16.06 12.32
C HIS A 234 1.48 -15.70 11.26
N PHE A 235 2.73 -15.49 11.65
CA PHE A 235 3.82 -15.17 10.71
C PHE A 235 4.06 -16.24 9.66
N SER A 236 3.87 -17.52 10.00
CA SER A 236 3.95 -18.62 9.03
C SER A 236 2.95 -18.50 7.87
N VAL A 237 1.84 -17.78 8.05
CA VAL A 237 0.94 -17.43 6.94
C VAL A 237 1.68 -16.52 5.95
N LYS A 238 2.41 -15.51 6.46
CA LYS A 238 3.22 -14.61 5.63
C LYS A 238 4.29 -15.37 4.86
N GLU A 239 5.00 -16.28 5.53
CA GLU A 239 6.03 -17.13 4.89
C GLU A 239 5.42 -17.94 3.75
N TYR A 240 4.32 -18.63 3.99
CA TYR A 240 3.61 -19.40 2.97
C TYR A 240 3.15 -18.56 1.78
N LEU A 241 2.60 -17.36 2.05
CA LEU A 241 2.13 -16.48 0.99
C LEU A 241 3.30 -16.00 0.13
N LEU A 242 4.44 -15.61 0.73
CA LEU A 242 5.63 -15.15 0.01
C LEU A 242 6.26 -16.20 -0.92
N GLU A 243 5.99 -17.49 -0.72
CA GLU A 243 6.41 -18.56 -1.64
C GLU A 243 5.61 -18.57 -2.96
N GLN A 244 4.49 -17.86 -3.03
CA GLN A 244 3.65 -17.79 -4.21
C GLN A 244 3.96 -16.53 -5.03
N ALA A 245 4.07 -16.69 -6.36
CA ALA A 245 4.40 -15.59 -7.28
C ALA A 245 3.49 -14.36 -7.10
N GLN A 246 2.18 -14.52 -6.93
CA GLN A 246 1.28 -13.37 -6.78
C GLN A 246 1.51 -12.51 -5.52
N PHE A 247 2.26 -13.01 -4.53
CA PHE A 247 2.59 -12.29 -3.30
C PHE A 247 4.05 -11.85 -3.25
N ASP A 248 4.84 -12.04 -4.32
CA ASP A 248 6.17 -11.44 -4.39
C ASP A 248 6.07 -9.90 -4.32
N LEU A 249 7.15 -9.24 -3.89
CA LEU A 249 7.15 -7.80 -3.65
C LEU A 249 6.75 -7.01 -4.91
N GLU A 250 7.22 -7.40 -6.09
CA GLU A 250 6.95 -6.69 -7.34
C GLU A 250 5.48 -6.85 -7.74
N SER A 251 5.00 -8.10 -7.80
CA SER A 251 3.61 -8.42 -8.16
C SER A 251 2.60 -7.77 -7.19
N ALA A 252 2.84 -7.90 -5.89
CA ALA A 252 1.96 -7.32 -4.88
C ALA A 252 1.99 -5.79 -4.92
N SER A 253 3.15 -5.17 -5.12
CA SER A 253 3.29 -3.71 -5.18
C SER A 253 2.49 -3.09 -6.32
N ILE A 254 2.36 -3.78 -7.46
CA ILE A 254 1.45 -3.37 -8.54
C ILE A 254 0.01 -3.31 -8.00
N ILE A 255 -0.44 -4.38 -7.34
CA ILE A 255 -1.82 -4.46 -6.81
C ILE A 255 -2.09 -3.40 -5.73
N LEU A 256 -1.17 -3.20 -4.79
CA LEU A 256 -1.31 -2.21 -3.73
C LEU A 256 -1.39 -0.80 -4.32
N THR A 257 -0.49 -0.47 -5.25
CA THR A 257 -0.48 0.83 -5.96
C THR A 257 -1.81 1.08 -6.68
N ARG A 258 -2.29 0.09 -7.44
CA ARG A 258 -3.57 0.20 -8.17
C ARG A 258 -4.73 0.42 -7.22
N THR A 259 -4.81 -0.35 -6.15
CA THR A 259 -5.89 -0.26 -5.16
C THR A 259 -5.91 1.11 -4.50
N CYS A 260 -4.76 1.61 -4.04
CA CYS A 260 -4.67 2.94 -3.44
C CYS A 260 -5.08 4.05 -4.42
N LEU A 261 -4.61 4.00 -5.66
CA LEU A 261 -4.92 5.03 -6.67
C LEU A 261 -6.37 4.97 -7.15
N THR A 262 -6.94 3.78 -7.32
CA THR A 262 -8.37 3.62 -7.62
C THR A 262 -9.22 4.16 -6.47
N TYR A 263 -8.88 3.80 -5.24
CA TYR A 263 -9.58 4.30 -4.06
C TYR A 263 -9.53 5.83 -3.98
N LEU A 264 -8.34 6.43 -4.07
CA LEU A 264 -8.17 7.88 -4.03
C LEU A 264 -8.88 8.60 -5.19
N GLY A 265 -8.86 8.04 -6.40
CA GLY A 265 -9.46 8.66 -7.58
C GLY A 265 -11.00 8.70 -7.57
N ASP A 266 -11.65 7.79 -6.85
CA ASP A 266 -13.13 7.70 -6.82
C ASP A 266 -13.76 8.46 -5.65
N ILE A 267 -12.97 8.87 -4.66
CA ILE A 267 -13.46 9.70 -3.57
C ILE A 267 -13.66 11.12 -4.10
N LYS A 268 -14.86 11.67 -3.92
CA LYS A 268 -15.21 13.03 -4.36
C LYS A 268 -15.95 13.75 -3.24
N ASN A 269 -15.19 14.27 -2.28
CA ASN A 269 -15.69 15.01 -1.13
C ASN A 269 -14.64 16.01 -0.64
N ASN A 270 -15.05 16.98 0.19
CA ASN A 270 -14.11 17.91 0.81
C ASN A 270 -13.13 17.19 1.76
N CYS A 271 -11.96 17.79 2.04
CA CYS A 271 -10.92 17.18 2.89
C CYS A 271 -11.41 16.71 4.27
N SER A 272 -12.35 17.42 4.90
CA SER A 272 -12.86 17.04 6.23
C SER A 272 -13.66 15.75 6.18
N THR A 273 -14.55 15.62 5.18
CA THR A 273 -15.34 14.41 4.93
C THR A 273 -14.45 13.26 4.47
N ILE A 274 -13.43 13.51 3.64
CA ILE A 274 -12.43 12.50 3.28
C ILE A 274 -11.77 11.93 4.54
N ARG A 275 -11.33 12.81 5.45
CA ARG A 275 -10.64 12.38 6.68
C ARG A 275 -11.54 11.58 7.64
N SER A 276 -12.85 11.86 7.68
CA SER A 276 -13.77 11.16 8.59
C SER A 276 -14.37 9.88 8.01
N ASP A 277 -14.78 9.91 6.73
CA ASP A 277 -15.67 8.89 6.16
C ASP A 277 -14.92 7.88 5.28
N PHE A 278 -13.65 8.15 4.96
CA PHE A 278 -12.81 7.38 4.06
C PHE A 278 -11.51 6.97 4.79
N PRO A 279 -11.58 5.95 5.68
CA PRO A 279 -10.50 5.62 6.60
C PRO A 279 -9.18 5.26 5.90
N MET A 280 -9.24 4.71 4.69
CA MET A 280 -8.06 4.35 3.90
C MET A 280 -7.41 5.54 3.19
N ALA A 281 -8.04 6.72 3.12
CA ALA A 281 -7.54 7.84 2.31
C ALA A 281 -6.17 8.31 2.76
N ARG A 282 -5.97 8.43 4.08
CA ARG A 282 -4.68 8.80 4.65
C ARG A 282 -3.61 7.73 4.38
N TYR A 283 -3.94 6.45 4.61
CA TYR A 283 -3.01 5.35 4.35
C TYR A 283 -2.59 5.30 2.88
N ALA A 284 -3.57 5.36 1.98
CA ALA A 284 -3.35 5.31 0.55
C ALA A 284 -2.47 6.48 0.11
N ALA A 285 -2.78 7.70 0.55
CA ALA A 285 -2.01 8.91 0.22
C ALA A 285 -0.56 8.84 0.70
N GLU A 286 -0.32 8.27 1.88
CA GLU A 286 1.00 8.20 2.50
C GLU A 286 1.92 7.14 1.84
N TYR A 287 1.37 5.97 1.48
CA TYR A 287 2.21 4.82 1.11
C TYR A 287 2.16 4.39 -0.37
N TRP A 288 1.24 4.92 -1.19
CA TRP A 288 1.10 4.43 -2.58
C TRP A 288 2.37 4.61 -3.43
N THR A 289 3.13 5.68 -3.21
CA THR A 289 4.37 5.98 -3.96
C THR A 289 5.46 4.96 -3.67
N GLU A 290 5.60 4.51 -2.42
CA GLU A 290 6.56 3.48 -2.04
C GLU A 290 6.28 2.14 -2.74
N TYR A 291 4.99 1.78 -2.86
CA TYR A 291 4.60 0.61 -3.64
C TYR A 291 4.89 0.82 -5.13
N ALA A 292 4.62 2.01 -5.67
CA ALA A 292 4.90 2.30 -7.07
C ALA A 292 6.39 2.15 -7.41
N VAL A 293 7.28 2.60 -6.52
CA VAL A 293 8.75 2.43 -6.66
C VAL A 293 9.13 0.94 -6.61
N SER A 294 8.51 0.17 -5.72
CA SER A 294 8.80 -1.25 -5.52
C SER A 294 8.36 -2.13 -6.70
N ALA A 295 7.43 -1.63 -7.53
CA ALA A 295 6.82 -2.35 -8.64
C ALA A 295 7.50 -2.18 -10.01
N LYS A 296 8.80 -1.83 -10.03
CA LYS A 296 9.70 -1.71 -11.21
C LYS A 296 9.02 -1.40 -12.54
N THR A 297 8.85 -0.11 -12.84
CA THR A 297 8.48 0.42 -14.18
C THR A 297 7.42 -0.38 -14.94
N SER A 298 6.42 -0.94 -14.25
CA SER A 298 5.26 -1.49 -14.94
C SER A 298 4.61 -0.33 -15.71
N GLU A 299 4.50 -0.46 -17.03
CA GLU A 299 3.82 0.50 -17.91
C GLU A 299 2.41 0.81 -17.38
N ASP A 300 1.79 -0.15 -16.69
CA ASP A 300 0.51 0.00 -16.02
C ASP A 300 0.54 0.97 -14.83
N ILE A 301 1.60 1.02 -14.03
CA ILE A 301 1.70 1.95 -12.89
C ILE A 301 1.89 3.38 -13.39
N VAL A 302 2.74 3.54 -14.41
CA VAL A 302 2.97 4.79 -15.14
C VAL A 302 1.66 5.31 -15.75
N ARG A 303 0.80 4.42 -16.25
CA ARG A 303 -0.53 4.77 -16.77
C ARG A 303 -1.54 5.12 -15.67
N ILE A 304 -1.57 4.36 -14.58
CA ILE A 304 -2.58 4.51 -13.50
C ILE A 304 -2.30 5.75 -12.64
N THR A 305 -1.04 6.02 -12.29
CA THR A 305 -0.63 7.28 -11.63
C THR A 305 -1.07 8.50 -12.41
N ALA A 306 -0.86 8.48 -13.72
CA ALA A 306 -1.15 9.58 -14.62
C ALA A 306 -2.67 9.76 -14.89
N ALA A 307 -3.47 8.70 -14.71
CA ALA A 307 -4.91 8.71 -14.94
C ALA A 307 -5.74 8.99 -13.68
N SER A 308 -5.31 8.53 -12.50
CA SER A 308 -6.12 8.51 -11.27
C SER A 308 -6.02 9.77 -10.41
N LEU A 309 -4.91 10.50 -10.48
CA LEU A 309 -4.65 11.65 -9.60
C LEU A 309 -5.20 13.01 -10.06
N PRO A 310 -5.30 13.34 -11.37
CA PRO A 310 -5.58 14.72 -11.75
C PRO A 310 -7.01 15.20 -11.50
N GLY A 311 -7.96 14.35 -11.11
CA GLY A 311 -9.40 14.66 -11.11
C GLY A 311 -9.99 15.20 -9.80
N ASN A 312 -9.24 15.22 -8.71
CA ASN A 312 -9.74 15.65 -7.39
C ASN A 312 -8.70 16.54 -6.67
N PRO A 313 -8.93 17.86 -6.57
CA PRO A 313 -8.04 18.79 -5.87
C PRO A 313 -7.79 18.45 -4.41
N GLU A 314 -8.79 17.99 -3.67
CA GLU A 314 -8.67 17.62 -2.25
C GLU A 314 -7.76 16.41 -2.03
N VAL A 315 -7.79 15.45 -2.96
CA VAL A 315 -6.90 14.29 -2.96
C VAL A 315 -5.47 14.71 -3.31
N VAL A 316 -5.31 15.58 -4.32
CA VAL A 316 -3.99 16.15 -4.67
C VAL A 316 -3.41 16.93 -3.48
N GLN A 317 -4.23 17.72 -2.79
CA GLN A 317 -3.82 18.46 -1.60
C GLN A 317 -3.37 17.51 -0.49
N LEU A 318 -4.14 16.44 -0.23
CA LEU A 318 -3.76 15.43 0.76
C LEU A 318 -2.42 14.75 0.40
N LEU A 319 -2.14 14.51 -0.87
CA LEU A 319 -0.87 13.94 -1.32
C LEU A 319 0.30 14.89 -1.07
N LEU A 320 0.14 16.18 -1.38
CA LEU A 320 1.15 17.21 -1.16
C LEU A 320 1.40 17.42 0.35
N GLU A 321 0.36 17.44 1.18
CA GLU A 321 0.46 17.46 2.65
C GLU A 321 1.28 16.28 3.20
N LYS A 322 1.31 15.15 2.49
CA LYS A 322 2.06 13.94 2.86
C LYS A 322 3.45 13.86 2.25
N GLY A 323 3.91 14.95 1.60
CA GLY A 323 5.26 15.04 1.08
C GLY A 323 5.42 14.42 -0.31
N ALA A 324 4.35 14.28 -1.08
CA ALA A 324 4.47 14.00 -2.50
C ALA A 324 5.31 15.10 -3.16
N ASP A 325 6.30 14.71 -3.97
CA ASP A 325 7.11 15.66 -4.73
C ASP A 325 6.24 16.27 -5.84
N VAL A 326 5.91 17.56 -5.69
CA VAL A 326 5.12 18.36 -6.63
C VAL A 326 5.73 18.34 -8.05
N ASN A 327 7.05 18.17 -8.15
CA ASN A 327 7.81 18.13 -9.40
C ASN A 327 8.23 16.71 -9.82
N GLY A 328 7.70 15.68 -9.15
CA GLY A 328 8.02 14.28 -9.43
C GLY A 328 7.80 13.95 -10.90
N GLN A 329 8.87 13.54 -11.59
CA GLN A 329 8.81 13.15 -12.99
C GLN A 329 8.49 11.66 -13.13
N GLY A 330 7.60 11.32 -14.05
CA GLY A 330 7.19 9.96 -14.36
C GLY A 330 5.83 9.90 -15.05
N GLY A 331 5.43 8.71 -15.46
CA GLY A 331 4.13 8.54 -16.12
C GLY A 331 4.17 8.81 -17.62
N GLN A 332 3.06 8.48 -18.29
CA GLN A 332 2.83 8.79 -19.71
C GLN A 332 2.92 10.31 -19.96
N TYR A 333 2.41 11.10 -19.02
CA TYR A 333 2.27 12.54 -19.20
C TYR A 333 3.49 13.35 -18.76
N GLY A 334 4.46 12.74 -18.06
CA GLY A 334 5.72 13.35 -17.65
C GLY A 334 5.74 13.85 -16.21
N ASN A 335 4.74 14.61 -15.77
CA ASN A 335 4.52 14.97 -14.35
C ASN A 335 3.04 15.28 -14.04
N ALA A 336 2.74 15.58 -12.76
CA ALA A 336 1.39 15.88 -12.30
C ALA A 336 0.76 17.11 -12.98
N LEU A 337 1.53 18.19 -13.14
CA LEU A 337 1.07 19.42 -13.78
C LEU A 337 0.71 19.18 -15.25
N GLN A 338 1.53 18.42 -15.98
CA GLN A 338 1.28 18.04 -17.37
C GLN A 338 0.03 17.16 -17.51
N ALA A 339 -0.17 16.20 -16.59
CA ALA A 339 -1.36 15.36 -16.55
C ALA A 339 -2.65 16.15 -16.27
N ALA A 340 -2.63 17.03 -15.26
CA ALA A 340 -3.75 17.91 -14.93
C ALA A 340 -4.07 18.88 -16.06
N SER A 341 -3.03 19.41 -16.72
CA SER A 341 -3.18 20.33 -17.84
C SER A 341 -3.81 19.69 -19.06
N LEU A 342 -3.44 18.44 -19.36
CA LEU A 342 -4.07 17.64 -20.41
C LEU A 342 -5.54 17.37 -20.11
N ARG A 343 -5.88 17.08 -18.85
CA ARG A 343 -7.25 16.78 -18.42
C ARG A 343 -8.14 18.00 -18.29
N GLY A 344 -7.57 19.21 -18.25
CA GLY A 344 -8.31 20.46 -18.11
C GLY A 344 -8.77 20.75 -16.69
N ASN A 345 -8.15 20.13 -15.69
CA ASN A 345 -8.54 20.30 -14.29
C ASN A 345 -7.91 21.57 -13.71
N LEU A 346 -8.55 22.71 -13.97
CA LEU A 346 -8.06 24.04 -13.58
C LEU A 346 -7.69 24.15 -12.11
N GLU A 347 -8.55 23.65 -11.20
CA GLU A 347 -8.31 23.70 -9.76
C GLU A 347 -7.05 22.90 -9.34
N VAL A 348 -6.81 21.74 -9.95
CA VAL A 348 -5.61 20.94 -9.71
C VAL A 348 -4.38 21.61 -10.29
N VAL A 349 -4.48 22.22 -11.48
CA VAL A 349 -3.39 22.99 -12.08
C VAL A 349 -3.00 24.15 -11.17
N GLN A 350 -3.98 24.93 -10.68
CA GLN A 350 -3.74 26.02 -9.75
C GLN A 350 -3.08 25.53 -8.46
N LEU A 351 -3.63 24.49 -7.83
CA LEU A 351 -3.07 23.92 -6.60
C LEU A 351 -1.60 23.48 -6.77
N LEU A 352 -1.29 22.80 -7.88
CA LEU A 352 0.08 22.36 -8.14
C LEU A 352 1.04 23.54 -8.32
N LEU A 353 0.60 24.59 -9.01
CA LEU A 353 1.39 25.82 -9.20
C LEU A 353 1.60 26.56 -7.88
N ASP A 354 0.55 26.69 -7.06
CA ASP A 354 0.61 27.29 -5.72
C ASP A 354 1.59 26.55 -4.79
N GLU A 355 1.68 25.22 -4.94
CA GLU A 355 2.60 24.34 -4.20
C GLU A 355 3.99 24.21 -4.86
N GLY A 356 4.30 25.04 -5.88
CA GLY A 356 5.64 25.18 -6.45
C GLY A 356 5.97 24.23 -7.59
N ALA A 357 4.98 23.74 -8.35
CA ALA A 357 5.22 23.03 -9.59
C ALA A 357 5.99 23.91 -10.61
N ASP A 358 7.01 23.35 -11.23
CA ASP A 358 7.73 23.99 -12.33
C ASP A 358 6.83 24.01 -13.58
N VAL A 359 6.26 25.19 -13.84
CA VAL A 359 5.39 25.48 -14.99
C VAL A 359 6.02 25.10 -16.34
N ASN A 360 7.35 25.11 -16.41
CA ASN A 360 8.12 24.85 -17.63
C ASN A 360 8.78 23.47 -17.66
N ALA A 361 8.48 22.61 -16.69
CA ALA A 361 9.00 21.25 -16.64
C ALA A 361 8.77 20.53 -17.97
N GLN A 362 9.82 19.90 -18.48
CA GLN A 362 9.79 19.13 -19.73
C GLN A 362 9.75 17.62 -19.44
N GLY A 363 8.90 16.89 -20.15
CA GLY A 363 8.75 15.45 -20.00
C GLY A 363 7.48 14.89 -20.66
N GLY A 364 7.41 13.56 -20.71
CA GLY A 364 6.22 12.85 -21.20
C GLY A 364 5.93 13.04 -22.70
N TYR A 365 4.83 12.42 -23.16
CA TYR A 365 4.44 12.45 -24.59
C TYR A 365 4.05 13.85 -25.09
N HIS A 366 3.63 14.74 -24.20
CA HIS A 366 3.18 16.09 -24.55
C HIS A 366 4.28 17.15 -24.37
N GLY A 367 5.45 16.77 -23.86
CA GLY A 367 6.59 17.67 -23.68
C GLY A 367 6.43 18.63 -22.50
N ASN A 368 5.35 19.42 -22.43
CA ASN A 368 5.10 20.36 -21.33
C ASN A 368 3.61 20.63 -21.08
N ALA A 369 3.31 21.30 -19.97
CA ALA A 369 1.95 21.57 -19.51
C ALA A 369 1.17 22.45 -20.50
N LEU A 370 1.80 23.51 -21.01
CA LEU A 370 1.20 24.44 -21.97
C LEU A 370 0.83 23.74 -23.28
N TYR A 371 1.72 22.88 -23.80
CA TYR A 371 1.44 22.04 -24.95
C TYR A 371 0.25 21.11 -24.67
N ALA A 372 0.23 20.43 -23.53
CA ALA A 372 -0.79 19.45 -23.20
C ALA A 372 -2.19 20.08 -23.13
N ALA A 373 -2.32 21.23 -22.47
CA ALA A 373 -3.56 22.00 -22.39
C ALA A 373 -3.99 22.53 -23.78
N SER A 374 -3.05 23.06 -24.56
CA SER A 374 -3.30 23.61 -25.89
C SER A 374 -3.79 22.55 -26.88
N HIS A 375 -3.16 21.36 -26.86
CA HIS A 375 -3.55 20.22 -27.67
C HIS A 375 -4.99 19.74 -27.38
N ARG A 376 -5.40 19.78 -26.12
CA ARG A 376 -6.72 19.32 -25.67
C ARG A 376 -7.81 20.39 -25.72
N GLY A 377 -7.46 21.64 -25.94
CA GLY A 377 -8.44 22.73 -26.00
C GLY A 377 -8.83 23.32 -24.64
N ASN A 378 -8.00 23.12 -23.61
CA ASN A 378 -8.32 23.57 -22.24
C ASN A 378 -7.97 25.05 -22.06
N LEU A 379 -8.79 25.96 -22.60
CA LEU A 379 -8.52 27.40 -22.68
C LEU A 379 -8.16 28.04 -21.33
N GLU A 380 -8.94 27.77 -20.28
CA GLU A 380 -8.71 28.35 -18.95
C GLU A 380 -7.38 27.91 -18.35
N VAL A 381 -7.01 26.64 -18.55
CA VAL A 381 -5.71 26.12 -18.13
C VAL A 381 -4.57 26.75 -18.94
N VAL A 382 -4.74 26.94 -20.25
CA VAL A 382 -3.74 27.65 -21.07
C VAL A 382 -3.54 29.07 -20.54
N GLN A 383 -4.62 29.79 -20.25
CA GLN A 383 -4.56 31.13 -19.68
C GLN A 383 -3.78 31.15 -18.36
N LEU A 384 -4.13 30.27 -17.42
CA LEU A 384 -3.46 30.16 -16.13
C LEU A 384 -1.96 29.86 -16.27
N LEU A 385 -1.59 28.88 -17.10
CA LEU A 385 -0.19 28.52 -17.32
C LEU A 385 0.62 29.70 -17.90
N LEU A 386 0.02 30.50 -18.80
CA LEU A 386 0.67 31.70 -19.34
C LEU A 386 0.84 32.79 -18.28
N ASP A 387 -0.15 32.97 -17.41
CA ASP A 387 -0.09 33.92 -16.31
C ASP A 387 1.00 33.54 -15.28
N GLU A 388 1.22 32.24 -15.07
CA GLU A 388 2.32 31.69 -14.25
C GLU A 388 3.67 31.60 -15.01
N GLY A 389 3.76 32.13 -16.23
CA GLY A 389 5.04 32.28 -16.93
C GLY A 389 5.49 31.05 -17.75
N ALA A 390 4.55 30.25 -18.26
CA ALA A 390 4.86 29.19 -19.21
C ALA A 390 5.54 29.76 -20.48
N ASP A 391 6.62 29.11 -20.91
CA ASP A 391 7.36 29.46 -22.11
C ASP A 391 6.58 29.05 -23.37
N ILE A 392 6.00 30.05 -24.02
CA ILE A 392 5.25 29.91 -25.28
C ILE A 392 6.08 29.25 -26.39
N LYS A 393 7.41 29.41 -26.35
CA LYS A 393 8.33 28.87 -27.36
C LYS A 393 8.86 27.48 -27.01
N ALA A 394 8.57 26.98 -25.82
CA ALA A 394 9.03 25.67 -25.38
C ALA A 394 8.67 24.60 -26.41
N GLN A 395 9.70 23.88 -26.86
CA GLN A 395 9.52 22.78 -27.78
C GLN A 395 9.17 21.51 -27.01
N GLY A 396 8.21 20.74 -27.52
CA GLY A 396 7.72 19.54 -26.88
C GLY A 396 6.67 18.83 -27.71
N GLY A 397 6.38 17.59 -27.31
CA GLY A 397 5.37 16.74 -27.94
C GLY A 397 5.61 16.47 -29.43
N TYR A 398 4.56 16.02 -30.12
CA TYR A 398 4.62 15.59 -31.52
C TYR A 398 4.59 16.76 -32.52
N TYR A 399 3.95 17.88 -32.18
CA TYR A 399 3.68 18.98 -33.12
C TYR A 399 4.67 20.15 -33.01
N GLY A 400 5.65 20.09 -32.10
CA GLY A 400 6.68 21.13 -31.94
C GLY A 400 6.43 22.04 -30.74
N ASN A 401 5.42 22.90 -30.78
CA ASN A 401 5.09 23.82 -29.67
C ASN A 401 3.58 23.92 -29.39
N ALA A 402 3.22 24.68 -28.35
CA ALA A 402 1.83 24.89 -27.94
C ALA A 402 0.93 25.46 -29.06
N LEU A 403 1.45 26.38 -29.88
CA LEU A 403 0.71 27.00 -30.99
C LEU A 403 0.39 25.98 -32.10
N GLN A 404 1.38 25.15 -32.46
CA GLN A 404 1.20 24.08 -33.43
C GLN A 404 0.27 22.98 -32.90
N ALA A 405 0.34 22.69 -31.60
CA ALA A 405 -0.58 21.76 -30.93
C ALA A 405 -2.02 22.28 -30.91
N ALA A 406 -2.24 23.55 -30.59
CA ALA A 406 -3.55 24.20 -30.63
C ALA A 406 -4.15 24.22 -32.05
N SER A 407 -3.30 24.45 -33.06
CA SER A 407 -3.66 24.40 -34.48
C SER A 407 -4.13 22.99 -34.89
N HIS A 408 -3.43 21.96 -34.43
CA HIS A 408 -3.83 20.57 -34.65
C HIS A 408 -5.13 20.20 -33.91
N GLY A 409 -5.28 20.68 -32.67
CA GLY A 409 -6.48 20.48 -31.86
C GLY A 409 -7.71 21.26 -32.35
N GLY A 410 -7.54 22.20 -33.29
CA GLY A 410 -8.63 22.98 -33.88
C GLY A 410 -9.22 24.06 -32.96
N ASN A 411 -8.42 24.62 -32.04
CA ASN A 411 -8.88 25.58 -31.04
C ASN A 411 -8.45 27.03 -31.38
N PRO A 412 -9.24 27.80 -32.17
CA PRO A 412 -8.86 29.14 -32.64
C PRO A 412 -8.64 30.14 -31.50
N GLU A 413 -9.42 30.05 -30.43
CA GLU A 413 -9.31 30.93 -29.26
C GLU A 413 -7.94 30.78 -28.56
N ILE A 414 -7.43 29.55 -28.46
CA ILE A 414 -6.10 29.28 -27.90
C ILE A 414 -5.00 29.80 -28.84
N ILE A 415 -5.18 29.68 -30.15
CA ILE A 415 -4.24 30.21 -31.15
C ILE A 415 -4.13 31.74 -31.01
N GLU A 416 -5.27 32.42 -30.91
CA GLU A 416 -5.30 33.87 -30.69
C GLU A 416 -4.64 34.25 -29.36
N LEU A 417 -4.94 33.51 -28.29
CA LEU A 417 -4.36 33.75 -26.97
C LEU A 417 -2.84 33.60 -26.95
N LEU A 418 -2.32 32.53 -27.55
CA LEU A 418 -0.87 32.28 -27.65
C LEU A 418 -0.17 33.34 -28.50
N ASN A 419 -0.76 33.73 -29.64
CA ASN A 419 -0.21 34.78 -30.50
C ASN A 419 -0.17 36.15 -29.80
N LEU A 420 -1.22 36.48 -29.04
CA LEU A 420 -1.30 37.74 -28.30
C LEU A 420 -0.21 37.82 -27.21
N ASN A 421 -0.02 36.75 -26.45
CA ASN A 421 1.00 36.70 -25.41
C ASN A 421 2.43 36.66 -25.99
N ASP A 422 2.63 36.01 -27.12
CA ASP A 422 3.90 36.03 -27.85
C ASP A 422 4.27 37.45 -28.33
N ALA A 423 3.29 38.18 -28.87
CA ALA A 423 3.50 39.56 -29.32
C ALA A 423 3.82 40.54 -28.16
N LYS A 424 3.31 40.28 -26.94
CA LYS A 424 3.61 41.07 -25.74
C LYS A 424 5.05 40.86 -25.23
N MET A 425 5.67 39.72 -25.51
CA MET A 425 7.04 39.37 -25.10
C MET A 425 8.13 40.10 -25.90
N ILE A 426 7.79 40.72 -27.05
CA ILE A 426 8.75 41.48 -27.86
C ILE A 426 8.85 42.91 -27.32
N PRO A 427 9.99 43.36 -26.74
CA PRO A 427 10.12 44.75 -26.32
C PRO A 427 10.01 45.68 -27.53
N ARG A 428 9.04 46.61 -27.51
CA ARG A 428 8.93 47.68 -28.52
C ARG A 428 10.23 48.47 -28.55
N LYS A 429 11.11 48.21 -29.54
CA LYS A 429 12.24 49.10 -29.84
C LYS A 429 11.68 50.49 -30.12
N ARG A 430 11.97 51.45 -29.24
CA ARG A 430 11.78 52.88 -29.48
C ARG A 430 12.58 53.25 -30.73
N SER A 431 11.90 53.69 -31.78
CA SER A 431 12.50 54.35 -32.93
C SER A 431 13.11 55.68 -32.47
N SER A 432 14.43 55.70 -32.28
CA SER A 432 15.19 56.92 -32.11
C SER A 432 15.22 57.68 -33.43
N SER A 433 14.70 58.92 -33.40
CA SER A 433 14.80 59.93 -34.43
C SER A 433 16.25 60.21 -34.82
N THR A 434 16.61 59.88 -36.06
CA THR A 434 17.86 60.38 -36.67
C THR A 434 17.55 61.60 -37.53
N ASN A 435 17.76 62.76 -36.92
CA ASN A 435 18.00 64.03 -37.60
C ASN A 435 19.25 63.90 -38.49
N LEU A 436 19.12 64.11 -39.81
CA LEU A 436 20.27 64.37 -40.69
C LEU A 436 19.87 65.40 -41.75
N SER A 437 19.86 66.67 -41.32
CA SER A 437 20.09 67.79 -42.20
C SER A 437 21.60 67.91 -42.44
N GLN A 438 22.10 67.38 -43.54
CA GLN A 438 23.42 67.76 -44.07
C GLN A 438 23.29 68.20 -45.53
N ARG A 439 23.47 69.52 -45.68
CA ARG A 439 23.65 70.28 -46.92
C ARG A 439 24.72 69.64 -47.80
N ILE A 440 24.36 69.29 -49.02
CA ILE A 440 25.31 69.05 -50.11
C ILE A 440 25.53 70.38 -50.84
N LYS A 441 26.79 70.83 -50.83
CA LYS A 441 27.31 71.93 -51.65
C LYS A 441 27.47 71.44 -53.10
N LEU A 442 26.97 72.22 -54.06
CA LEU A 442 27.36 72.18 -55.47
C LEU A 442 28.84 72.55 -55.65
N PRO A 443 29.47 72.08 -56.74
CA PRO A 443 30.26 72.97 -57.56
C PRO A 443 29.84 72.93 -59.05
N ARG A 444 30.03 74.10 -59.68
CA ARG A 444 29.87 74.42 -61.10
C ARG A 444 30.90 73.67 -61.96
N LEU A 445 30.46 73.13 -63.09
CA LEU A 445 30.74 73.64 -64.45
C LEU A 445 29.79 72.97 -65.44
#